data_AF-Q6YXS6-F1
#
_entry.id   AF-Q6YXS6-F1
#
_cell.length_a   1.000
_cell.length_b   1.000
_cell.length_c   1.000
_cell.angle_alpha   90.00
_cell.angle_beta   90.00
_cell.angle_gamma   90.00
#
_symmetry.space_group_name_H-M   'P 1'
#
loop_
_entity.id
_entity.type
_entity.pdbx_description
1 polymer ?
#
loop_
_entity_poly.entity_id
_entity_poly.type
_entity_poly.pdbx_seq_one_letter_code
_entity_poly.pdbx_strand_id
1 'polypeptide(L)'
;MVATTREQGKRRPAGGPPIPTANASLFFTYDEATHLLTPPTSSICVWRVVFDRRRCLVDAVQAERMRAGLEEAQRRHVRALVAAVACATMGRVRAAEAKLDRARCHNSELEEKLRQISAEGQAWMGVAKSHEALLQSPCAVTAVAAATRKGDAKDAQSCCFKTPGGAAAATAADAVSGATSCKACHVTEASVPLLPCLCDACEAAAAACPVCTATKNASVHVLLS
;
A
#
# COMPACT_ATOMS: atom_id res chain seq x y z
N MET A 1 -4.80 23.65 -7.30
CA MET A 1 -6.19 23.77 -7.80
C MET A 1 -6.42 22.67 -8.82
N VAL A 2 -7.06 21.57 -8.40
CA VAL A 2 -7.67 20.61 -9.31
C VAL A 2 -8.97 20.20 -8.64
N ALA A 3 -10.09 20.68 -9.20
CA ALA A 3 -11.43 20.32 -8.78
C ALA A 3 -11.81 19.03 -9.52
N THR A 4 -12.12 17.96 -8.77
CA THR A 4 -12.84 16.82 -9.33
C THR A 4 -14.13 16.63 -8.55
N THR A 5 -15.21 16.66 -9.33
CA THR A 5 -16.60 16.74 -8.92
C THR A 5 -17.09 15.41 -8.36
N ARG A 6 -17.81 15.54 -7.24
CA ARG A 6 -18.54 14.56 -6.47
C ARG A 6 -19.69 13.95 -7.31
N GLU A 7 -19.56 12.70 -7.75
CA GLU A 7 -20.71 11.92 -8.21
C GLU A 7 -21.61 11.59 -7.02
N GLN A 8 -22.78 12.24 -6.95
CA GLN A 8 -23.84 11.86 -6.03
C GLN A 8 -24.66 10.74 -6.67
N GLY A 9 -24.41 9.50 -6.21
CA GLY A 9 -25.28 8.36 -6.48
C GLY A 9 -26.68 8.61 -5.92
N LYS A 10 -27.62 8.88 -6.83
CA LYS A 10 -29.05 9.05 -6.60
C LYS A 10 -29.66 7.72 -6.12
N ARG A 11 -29.61 7.45 -4.81
CA ARG A 11 -30.33 6.31 -4.22
C ARG A 11 -31.82 6.63 -4.18
N ARG A 12 -32.57 5.75 -4.85
CA ARG A 12 -34.03 5.73 -4.97
C ARG A 12 -34.69 5.71 -3.59
N PRO A 13 -35.79 6.46 -3.35
CA PRO A 13 -36.64 6.19 -2.20
C PRO A 13 -37.29 4.81 -2.38
N ALA A 14 -37.15 3.97 -1.36
CA ALA A 14 -37.80 2.66 -1.28
C ALA A 14 -39.33 2.86 -1.31
N GLY A 15 -39.98 2.24 -2.29
CA GLY A 15 -41.43 2.19 -2.40
C GLY A 15 -42.01 1.38 -1.24
N GLY A 16 -42.78 2.05 -0.38
CA GLY A 16 -43.78 1.37 0.45
C GLY A 16 -44.92 0.84 -0.43
N PRO A 17 -45.64 -0.20 0.02
CA PRO A 17 -46.76 -0.75 -0.74
C PRO A 17 -47.86 0.31 -0.94
N PRO A 18 -48.55 0.31 -2.09
CA PRO A 18 -49.64 1.24 -2.35
C PRO A 18 -50.78 0.97 -1.36
N ILE A 19 -51.18 2.00 -0.61
CA ILE A 19 -52.43 2.00 0.12
C ILE A 19 -53.55 1.90 -0.93
N PRO A 20 -54.44 0.90 -0.87
CA PRO A 20 -55.54 0.81 -1.81
C PRO A 20 -56.47 2.01 -1.59
N THR A 21 -56.46 2.96 -2.51
CA THR A 21 -57.55 3.92 -2.68
C THR A 21 -58.76 3.14 -3.17
N ALA A 22 -59.54 2.64 -2.23
CA ALA A 22 -60.85 2.08 -2.50
C ALA A 22 -61.78 3.23 -2.92
N ASN A 23 -61.86 3.44 -4.22
CA ASN A 23 -63.07 3.98 -4.84
C ASN A 23 -64.20 2.97 -4.65
N ALA A 24 -64.84 3.00 -3.47
CA ALA A 24 -66.26 2.70 -3.36
C ALA A 24 -66.97 4.05 -3.60
N SER A 25 -67.22 4.40 -4.85
CA SER A 25 -68.54 4.14 -5.44
C SER A 25 -69.66 4.53 -4.47
N LEU A 26 -69.95 5.83 -4.44
CA LEU A 26 -71.29 6.36 -4.71
C LEU A 26 -72.43 5.47 -4.19
N PHE A 27 -72.78 5.57 -2.91
CA PHE A 27 -74.14 5.39 -2.39
C PHE A 27 -74.16 5.77 -0.91
N PHE A 28 -73.96 7.05 -0.62
CA PHE A 28 -74.66 7.68 0.48
C PHE A 28 -75.25 8.96 -0.09
N THR A 29 -76.54 8.87 -0.38
CA THR A 29 -77.35 10.00 -0.78
C THR A 29 -77.13 11.13 0.21
N TYR A 30 -76.78 12.26 -0.36
CA TYR A 30 -76.74 13.59 0.22
C TYR A 30 -78.03 13.87 1.03
N ASP A 31 -78.03 13.51 2.30
CA ASP A 31 -78.98 13.97 3.33
C ASP A 31 -78.24 14.25 4.64
N GLU A 32 -77.04 14.82 4.54
CA GLU A 32 -76.17 15.06 5.70
C GLU A 32 -75.45 16.43 5.59
N ALA A 33 -75.97 17.35 4.76
CA ALA A 33 -75.45 18.71 4.63
C ALA A 33 -76.19 19.74 5.53
N THR A 34 -77.30 19.37 6.18
CA THR A 34 -78.12 20.27 7.01
C THR A 34 -77.94 20.09 8.52
N HIS A 35 -77.24 19.06 8.98
CA HIS A 35 -77.03 18.81 10.42
C HIS A 35 -75.72 19.34 11.01
N LEU A 36 -74.84 19.96 10.21
CA LEU A 36 -73.58 20.54 10.69
C LEU A 36 -73.72 21.94 11.30
N LEU A 37 -74.93 22.51 11.40
CA LEU A 37 -75.18 23.83 11.99
C LEU A 37 -76.24 23.86 13.10
N THR A 38 -76.86 22.73 13.46
CA THR A 38 -77.83 22.70 14.57
C THR A 38 -77.24 21.94 15.77
N PRO A 39 -77.03 22.59 16.93
CA PRO A 39 -76.52 21.90 18.11
C PRO A 39 -77.48 20.78 18.55
N PRO A 40 -76.98 19.64 19.05
CA PRO A 40 -77.83 18.54 19.51
C PRO A 40 -78.78 19.03 20.59
N THR A 41 -80.08 19.00 20.30
CA THR A 41 -81.14 19.56 21.17
C THR A 41 -81.51 18.64 22.34
N SER A 42 -81.07 17.38 22.33
CA SER A 42 -81.29 16.43 23.42
C SER A 42 -80.01 16.19 24.24
N SER A 43 -80.17 16.17 25.56
CA SER A 43 -79.09 15.89 26.52
C SER A 43 -78.34 14.59 26.18
N ILE A 44 -79.06 13.56 25.72
CA ILE A 44 -78.48 12.25 25.36
C ILE A 44 -77.49 12.35 24.19
N CYS A 45 -77.80 13.15 23.16
CA CYS A 45 -76.90 13.35 22.02
C CYS A 45 -75.64 14.13 22.44
N VAL A 46 -75.79 15.13 23.31
CA VAL A 46 -74.66 15.88 23.87
C VAL A 46 -73.74 14.95 24.66
N TRP A 47 -74.30 14.13 25.56
CA TRP A 47 -73.51 13.19 26.36
C TRP A 47 -72.78 12.16 25.49
N ARG A 48 -73.45 11.60 24.46
CA ARG A 48 -72.80 10.64 23.54
C ARG A 48 -71.57 11.25 22.87
N VAL A 49 -71.68 12.46 22.30
CA VAL A 49 -70.55 13.15 21.68
C VAL A 49 -69.41 13.42 22.67
N VAL A 50 -69.73 13.80 23.91
CA VAL A 50 -68.71 14.03 24.95
C VAL A 50 -68.02 12.73 25.38
N PHE A 51 -68.76 11.65 25.58
CA PHE A 51 -68.20 10.34 25.93
C PHE A 51 -67.37 9.75 24.79
N ASP A 52 -67.85 9.83 23.55
CA ASP A 52 -67.09 9.37 22.37
C ASP A 52 -65.81 10.18 22.20
N ARG A 53 -65.87 11.52 22.33
CA ARG A 53 -64.68 12.38 22.28
C ARG A 53 -63.68 12.06 23.40
N ARG A 54 -64.16 11.82 24.62
CA ARG A 54 -63.32 11.44 25.76
C ARG A 54 -62.66 10.07 25.53
N ARG A 55 -63.39 9.09 25.00
CA ARG A 55 -62.85 7.77 24.64
C ARG A 55 -61.77 7.90 23.56
N CYS A 56 -62.05 8.60 22.46
CA CYS A 56 -61.08 8.82 21.39
C CYS A 56 -59.81 9.53 21.88
N LEU A 57 -59.93 10.50 22.80
CA LEU A 57 -58.77 11.17 23.39
C LEU A 57 -57.92 10.20 24.23
N VAL A 58 -58.55 9.34 25.03
CA VAL A 58 -57.83 8.33 25.83
C VAL A 58 -57.13 7.33 24.91
N ASP A 59 -57.81 6.85 23.87
CA ASP A 59 -57.23 5.90 22.91
C ASP A 59 -56.05 6.54 22.14
N ALA A 60 -56.18 7.81 21.73
CA ALA A 60 -55.11 8.54 21.06
C ALA A 60 -53.88 8.72 21.96
N VAL A 61 -54.08 9.08 23.25
CA VAL A 61 -52.98 9.22 24.21
C VAL A 61 -52.31 7.88 24.50
N GLN A 62 -53.08 6.80 24.62
CA GLN A 62 -52.51 5.45 24.80
C GLN A 62 -51.71 5.01 23.57
N ALA A 63 -52.24 5.26 22.37
CA ALA A 63 -51.56 4.94 21.13
C ALA A 63 -50.25 5.74 20.95
N GLU A 64 -50.23 7.04 21.29
CA GLU A 64 -49.01 7.85 21.29
C GLU A 64 -47.98 7.36 22.31
N ARG A 65 -48.42 6.98 23.52
CA ARG A 65 -47.52 6.41 24.53
C ARG A 65 -46.87 5.11 24.06
N MET A 66 -47.65 4.22 23.43
CA MET A 66 -47.13 2.98 22.86
C MET A 66 -46.15 3.25 21.72
N ARG A 67 -46.48 4.16 20.80
CA ARG A 67 -45.58 4.59 19.71
C ARG A 67 -44.26 5.13 20.23
N ALA A 68 -44.31 6.11 21.13
CA ALA A 68 -43.11 6.71 21.72
C ALA A 68 -42.25 5.67 22.46
N GLY A 69 -42.88 4.72 23.16
CA GLY A 69 -42.19 3.61 23.81
C GLY A 69 -41.45 2.70 22.82
N LEU A 70 -42.09 2.34 21.70
CA LEU A 70 -41.48 1.52 20.65
C LEU A 70 -40.31 2.24 19.96
N GLU A 71 -40.48 3.51 19.61
CA GLU A 71 -39.42 4.32 19.00
C GLU A 71 -38.20 4.46 19.92
N GLU A 72 -38.42 4.66 21.21
CA GLU A 72 -37.35 4.74 22.18
C GLU A 72 -36.66 3.38 22.39
N ALA A 73 -37.41 2.27 22.43
CA ALA A 73 -36.84 0.93 22.47
C ALA A 73 -35.99 0.63 21.22
N GLN A 74 -36.50 0.99 20.03
CA GLN A 74 -35.77 0.85 18.76
C GLN A 74 -34.48 1.68 18.78
N ARG A 75 -34.54 2.95 19.23
CA ARG A 75 -33.36 3.80 19.35
C ARG A 75 -32.31 3.19 20.27
N ARG A 76 -32.71 2.63 21.41
CA ARG A 76 -31.79 1.94 22.34
C ARG A 76 -31.18 0.70 21.70
N HIS A 77 -31.96 -0.11 21.00
CA HIS A 77 -31.48 -1.31 20.35
C HIS A 77 -30.45 -0.97 19.25
N VAL A 78 -30.74 0.02 18.39
CA VAL A 78 -29.81 0.47 17.36
C VAL A 78 -28.51 1.00 17.97
N ARG A 79 -28.58 1.83 19.02
CA ARG A 79 -27.38 2.32 19.72
C ARG A 79 -26.55 1.17 20.32
N ALA A 80 -27.21 0.20 20.95
CA ALA A 80 -26.54 -0.96 21.52
C ALA A 80 -25.86 -1.83 20.45
N LEU A 81 -26.53 -2.07 19.32
CA LEU A 81 -25.94 -2.81 18.20
C LEU A 81 -24.72 -2.08 17.62
N VAL A 82 -24.81 -0.77 17.39
CA VAL A 82 -23.69 0.03 16.90
C VAL A 82 -22.52 -0.02 17.88
N ALA A 83 -22.78 0.15 19.18
CA ALA A 83 -21.75 0.07 20.21
C ALA A 83 -21.12 -1.34 20.27
N ALA A 84 -21.91 -2.40 20.18
CA ALA A 84 -21.41 -3.77 20.17
C ALA A 84 -20.51 -4.05 18.96
N VAL A 85 -20.91 -3.61 17.76
CA VAL A 85 -20.09 -3.74 16.54
C VAL A 85 -18.81 -2.91 16.64
N ALA A 86 -18.88 -1.69 17.17
CA ALA A 86 -17.70 -0.85 17.40
C ALA A 86 -16.71 -1.52 18.37
N CYS A 87 -17.20 -2.00 19.52
CA CYS A 87 -16.37 -2.74 20.49
C CYS A 87 -15.76 -4.01 19.89
N ALA A 88 -16.54 -4.80 19.15
CA ALA A 88 -16.08 -6.03 18.53
C ALA A 88 -15.00 -5.80 17.46
N THR A 89 -15.05 -4.66 16.76
CA THR A 89 -14.10 -4.33 15.69
C THR A 89 -12.91 -3.48 16.14
N MET A 90 -13.00 -2.81 17.30
CA MET A 90 -11.98 -1.91 17.83
C MET A 90 -10.57 -2.53 17.88
N GLY A 91 -10.44 -3.78 18.32
CA GLY A 91 -9.14 -4.46 18.38
C GLY A 91 -8.51 -4.66 16.99
N ARG A 92 -9.34 -4.99 15.98
CA ARG A 92 -8.87 -5.16 14.59
C ARG A 92 -8.45 -3.83 13.96
N VAL A 93 -9.19 -2.76 14.25
CA VAL A 93 -8.85 -1.40 13.80
C VAL A 93 -7.51 -0.98 14.40
N ARG A 94 -7.33 -1.11 15.72
CA ARG A 94 -6.06 -0.78 16.38
C ARG A 94 -4.89 -1.62 15.89
N ALA A 95 -5.10 -2.90 15.63
CA ALA A 95 -4.05 -3.77 15.07
C ALA A 95 -3.67 -3.36 13.64
N ALA A 96 -4.62 -2.90 12.83
CA ALA A 96 -4.36 -2.36 11.50
C ALA A 96 -3.63 -1.02 11.55
N GLU A 97 -4.05 -0.11 12.45
CA GLU A 97 -3.36 1.16 12.71
C GLU A 97 -1.91 0.94 13.15
N ALA A 98 -1.67 0.04 14.11
CA ALA A 98 -0.32 -0.28 14.55
C ALA A 98 0.56 -0.89 13.45
N LYS A 99 -0.01 -1.63 12.50
CA LYS A 99 0.73 -2.11 11.32
C LYS A 99 1.09 -0.96 10.38
N LEU A 100 0.17 -0.02 10.15
CA LEU A 100 0.42 1.17 9.36
C LEU A 100 1.50 2.04 10.00
N ASP A 101 1.47 2.23 11.31
CA ASP A 101 2.48 3.04 12.00
C ASP A 101 3.87 2.40 11.94
N ARG A 102 3.97 1.07 12.10
CA ARG A 102 5.25 0.38 11.87
C ARG A 102 5.77 0.57 10.44
N ALA A 103 4.89 0.47 9.45
CA ALA A 103 5.26 0.72 8.05
C ALA A 103 5.69 2.18 7.81
N ARG A 104 5.04 3.14 8.46
CA ARG A 104 5.42 4.57 8.41
C ARG A 104 6.79 4.82 9.03
N CYS A 105 7.04 4.30 10.23
CA CYS A 105 8.36 4.42 10.87
C CYS A 105 9.45 3.82 9.98
N HIS A 106 9.22 2.61 9.48
CA HIS A 106 10.18 1.96 8.59
C HIS A 106 10.39 2.74 7.28
N ASN A 107 9.33 3.29 6.69
CA ASN A 107 9.46 4.13 5.51
C ASN A 107 10.30 5.39 5.80
N SER A 108 10.05 6.07 6.93
CA SER A 108 10.85 7.24 7.33
C SER A 108 12.33 6.92 7.58
N GLU A 109 12.63 5.73 8.14
CA GLU A 109 14.01 5.26 8.29
C GLU A 109 14.68 5.02 6.94
N LEU A 110 13.96 4.46 5.98
CA LEU A 110 14.47 4.23 4.62
C LEU A 110 14.69 5.55 3.87
N GLU A 111 13.77 6.50 3.99
CA GLU A 111 13.91 7.85 3.42
C GLU A 111 15.15 8.57 3.97
N GLU A 112 15.41 8.46 5.27
CA GLU A 112 16.59 9.04 5.89
C GLU A 112 17.88 8.36 5.44
N LYS A 113 17.91 7.02 5.33
CA LYS A 113 19.05 6.29 4.75
C LYS A 113 19.31 6.68 3.30
N LEU A 114 18.24 6.84 2.50
CA LEU A 114 18.35 7.31 1.12
C LEU A 114 18.95 8.73 1.08
N ARG A 115 18.50 9.62 1.96
CA ARG A 115 19.04 10.99 2.08
C ARG A 115 20.53 10.96 2.45
N GLN A 116 20.93 10.11 3.40
CA GLN A 116 22.32 9.94 3.80
C GLN A 116 23.20 9.45 2.64
N ILE A 117 22.83 8.33 2.00
CA ILE A 117 23.59 7.76 0.87
C ILE A 117 23.66 8.76 -0.29
N SER A 118 22.59 9.50 -0.54
CA SER A 118 22.58 10.55 -1.57
C SER A 118 23.55 11.68 -1.24
N ALA A 119 23.58 12.15 0.01
CA ALA A 119 24.51 13.20 0.44
C ALA A 119 25.97 12.72 0.37
N GLU A 120 26.26 11.49 0.81
CA GLU A 120 27.58 10.86 0.69
C GLU A 120 27.99 10.76 -0.78
N GLY A 121 27.10 10.29 -1.66
CA GLY A 121 27.34 10.21 -3.11
C GLY A 121 27.67 11.58 -3.73
N GLN A 122 26.94 12.63 -3.34
CA GLN A 122 27.24 14.00 -3.79
C GLN A 122 28.60 14.50 -3.27
N ALA A 123 28.96 14.20 -2.03
CA ALA A 123 30.25 14.56 -1.47
C ALA A 123 31.41 13.88 -2.23
N TRP A 124 31.30 12.57 -2.50
CA TRP A 124 32.29 11.83 -3.28
C TRP A 124 32.41 12.34 -4.72
N MET A 125 31.29 12.67 -5.37
CA MET A 125 31.31 13.32 -6.69
C MET A 125 31.99 14.69 -6.64
N GLY A 126 31.81 15.46 -5.57
CA GLY A 126 32.51 16.73 -5.36
C GLY A 126 34.02 16.57 -5.27
N VAL A 127 34.50 15.56 -4.54
CA VAL A 127 35.94 15.22 -4.44
C VAL A 127 36.49 14.79 -5.80
N ALA A 128 35.78 13.94 -6.54
CA ALA A 128 36.22 13.52 -7.87
C ALA A 128 36.36 14.72 -8.82
N LYS A 129 35.37 15.64 -8.83
CA LYS A 129 35.40 16.84 -9.66
C LYS A 129 36.50 17.83 -9.27
N SER A 130 36.81 17.97 -7.97
CA SER A 130 37.92 18.84 -7.54
C SER A 130 39.27 18.27 -7.97
N HIS A 131 39.45 16.94 -7.90
CA HIS A 131 40.62 16.25 -8.44
C HIS A 131 40.72 16.42 -9.97
N GLU A 132 39.62 16.29 -10.70
CA GLU A 132 39.59 16.54 -12.15
C GLU A 132 40.00 17.98 -12.49
N ALA A 133 39.45 18.98 -11.77
CA ALA A 133 39.80 20.39 -11.97
C ALA A 133 41.27 20.70 -11.64
N LEU A 134 41.85 20.04 -10.63
CA LEU A 134 43.27 20.15 -10.30
C LEU A 134 44.17 19.61 -11.42
N LEU A 135 43.79 18.47 -12.04
CA LEU A 135 44.54 17.88 -13.16
C LEU A 135 44.43 18.72 -14.44
N GLN A 136 43.30 19.41 -14.64
CA GLN A 136 43.09 20.32 -15.78
C GLN A 136 43.79 21.68 -15.61
N SER A 137 44.27 22.03 -14.40
CA SER A 137 44.98 23.28 -14.13
C SER A 137 46.43 23.25 -14.65
N PRO A 138 46.84 24.17 -15.54
CA PRO A 138 48.19 24.19 -16.12
C PRO A 138 49.32 24.32 -15.08
N CYS A 139 49.05 24.93 -13.92
CA CYS A 139 50.04 25.19 -12.88
C CYS A 139 50.41 23.93 -12.06
N ALA A 140 49.50 22.95 -11.94
CA ALA A 140 49.76 21.73 -11.17
C ALA A 140 50.72 20.78 -11.89
N VAL A 141 50.61 20.70 -13.22
CA VAL A 141 51.48 19.89 -14.09
C VAL A 141 52.94 20.37 -14.02
N THR A 142 53.16 21.69 -13.96
CA THR A 142 54.52 22.26 -13.89
C THR A 142 55.19 22.07 -12.52
N ALA A 143 54.43 22.05 -11.42
CA ALA A 143 54.98 21.89 -10.07
C ALA A 143 55.42 20.43 -9.79
N VAL A 144 54.63 19.43 -10.23
CA VAL A 144 54.98 18.01 -10.09
C VAL A 144 56.16 17.62 -11.01
N ALA A 145 56.23 18.19 -12.21
CA ALA A 145 57.36 18.03 -13.12
C ALA A 145 58.67 18.69 -12.61
N ALA A 146 58.55 19.76 -11.80
CA ALA A 146 59.71 20.40 -11.17
C ALA A 146 60.19 19.65 -9.91
N ALA A 147 59.28 19.08 -9.11
CA ALA A 147 59.63 18.30 -7.91
C ALA A 147 60.28 16.94 -8.24
N THR A 148 59.87 16.28 -9.33
CA THR A 148 60.46 15.02 -9.80
C THR A 148 61.87 15.17 -10.37
N ARG A 149 62.33 16.40 -10.66
CA ARG A 149 63.72 16.66 -11.11
C ARG A 149 64.71 16.89 -9.97
N LYS A 150 64.28 16.84 -8.70
CA LYS A 150 65.13 17.12 -7.54
C LYS A 150 64.99 16.05 -6.45
N GLY A 151 65.17 14.79 -6.83
CA GLY A 151 65.33 13.66 -5.93
C GLY A 151 66.58 12.87 -6.33
N ASP A 152 67.62 12.97 -5.52
CA ASP A 152 68.89 12.26 -5.64
C ASP A 152 68.72 10.76 -5.37
N ALA A 153 69.62 9.97 -5.95
CA ALA A 153 69.57 8.52 -6.13
C ALA A 153 69.43 7.70 -4.82
N LYS A 154 68.66 6.61 -4.90
CA LYS A 154 69.01 5.34 -4.26
C LYS A 154 68.39 4.16 -4.99
N ASP A 155 69.28 3.36 -5.56
CA ASP A 155 69.15 1.97 -5.98
C ASP A 155 68.18 1.19 -5.08
N ALA A 156 67.10 0.68 -5.68
CA ALA A 156 66.24 -0.33 -5.08
C ALA A 156 65.97 -1.37 -6.17
N GLN A 157 66.85 -2.36 -6.19
CA GLN A 157 66.77 -3.66 -6.83
C GLN A 157 65.36 -4.06 -7.30
N SER A 158 65.22 -4.13 -8.62
CA SER A 158 64.18 -4.87 -9.31
C SER A 158 64.32 -6.37 -9.00
N CYS A 159 63.71 -6.83 -7.91
CA CYS A 159 63.49 -8.24 -7.67
C CYS A 159 62.38 -8.74 -8.60
N CYS A 160 62.77 -9.22 -9.77
CA CYS A 160 62.00 -10.18 -10.56
C CYS A 160 61.88 -11.49 -9.76
N PHE A 161 60.93 -11.54 -8.83
CA PHE A 161 60.48 -12.80 -8.25
C PHE A 161 59.37 -13.36 -9.13
N LYS A 162 59.74 -14.27 -10.03
CA LYS A 162 58.81 -15.24 -10.59
C LYS A 162 58.55 -16.31 -9.53
N THR A 163 57.31 -16.44 -9.08
CA THR A 163 56.77 -17.71 -8.59
C THR A 163 55.32 -17.87 -9.00
N PRO A 164 54.88 -19.12 -9.24
CA PRO A 164 53.56 -19.45 -9.74
C PRO A 164 52.51 -19.44 -8.61
N GLY A 165 51.28 -19.06 -8.96
CA GLY A 165 50.07 -19.49 -8.27
C GLY A 165 49.56 -18.61 -7.11
N GLY A 166 48.33 -18.13 -7.25
CA GLY A 166 47.37 -18.01 -6.12
C GLY A 166 46.98 -16.61 -5.64
N ALA A 167 45.77 -16.18 -6.04
CA ALA A 167 44.79 -15.30 -5.37
C ALA A 167 45.19 -13.85 -4.99
N ALA A 168 44.69 -12.84 -5.73
CA ALA A 168 43.51 -11.98 -5.45
C ALA A 168 43.90 -10.64 -4.75
N ALA A 169 43.45 -9.43 -5.09
CA ALA A 169 42.34 -8.91 -5.91
C ALA A 169 42.69 -7.49 -6.43
N ALA A 170 42.41 -7.19 -7.71
CA ALA A 170 41.38 -6.25 -8.19
C ALA A 170 41.80 -4.77 -8.35
N THR A 171 42.09 -4.38 -9.59
CA THR A 171 41.75 -3.06 -10.15
C THR A 171 40.89 -3.27 -11.40
N ALA A 172 39.90 -2.39 -11.52
CA ALA A 172 38.89 -2.41 -12.56
C ALA A 172 39.43 -1.94 -13.93
N ALA A 173 38.75 -2.42 -14.97
CA ALA A 173 38.79 -1.98 -16.37
C ALA A 173 39.99 -2.46 -17.20
N ASP A 174 39.98 -3.74 -17.57
CA ASP A 174 39.99 -4.12 -19.00
C ASP A 174 39.61 -5.60 -19.17
N ALA A 175 39.21 -5.98 -20.38
CA ALA A 175 38.87 -7.33 -20.86
C ALA A 175 37.42 -7.83 -20.67
N VAL A 176 36.58 -7.42 -21.63
CA VAL A 176 35.75 -8.40 -22.35
C VAL A 176 36.67 -9.56 -22.77
N SER A 177 36.31 -10.80 -22.44
CA SER A 177 37.04 -12.08 -22.65
C SER A 177 37.94 -12.62 -21.53
N GLY A 178 37.57 -12.43 -20.26
CA GLY A 178 38.17 -13.18 -19.14
C GLY A 178 37.49 -14.52 -18.90
N ALA A 179 38.09 -15.62 -19.35
CA ALA A 179 37.63 -16.97 -19.07
C ALA A 179 37.50 -17.21 -17.56
N THR A 180 36.27 -17.31 -17.07
CA THR A 180 35.98 -17.70 -15.69
C THR A 180 36.39 -19.15 -15.50
N SER A 181 37.35 -19.47 -14.62
CA SER A 181 37.67 -20.87 -14.32
C SER A 181 36.51 -21.56 -13.58
N CYS A 182 36.32 -22.85 -13.84
CA CYS A 182 35.30 -23.67 -13.20
C CYS A 182 35.43 -23.58 -11.66
N LYS A 183 34.34 -23.27 -10.96
CA LYS A 183 34.32 -23.12 -9.49
C LYS A 183 34.27 -24.45 -8.73
N ALA A 184 34.13 -25.58 -9.44
CA ALA A 184 34.17 -26.91 -8.84
C ALA A 184 35.56 -27.55 -8.91
N CYS A 185 36.27 -27.44 -10.05
CA CYS A 185 37.59 -28.06 -10.23
C CYS A 185 38.74 -27.05 -10.33
N HIS A 186 38.48 -25.79 -10.67
CA HIS A 186 39.48 -24.73 -10.90
C HIS A 186 40.54 -25.02 -11.98
N VAL A 187 40.42 -26.13 -12.73
CA VAL A 187 41.42 -26.56 -13.72
C VAL A 187 41.11 -26.05 -15.12
N THR A 188 39.85 -26.07 -15.53
CA THR A 188 39.44 -25.73 -16.90
C THR A 188 38.58 -24.47 -16.93
N GLU A 189 38.63 -23.77 -18.06
CA GLU A 189 37.77 -22.62 -18.32
C GLU A 189 36.30 -23.05 -18.31
N ALA A 190 35.45 -22.25 -17.68
CA ALA A 190 34.01 -22.48 -17.65
C ALA A 190 33.44 -22.17 -19.04
N SER A 191 32.79 -23.17 -19.62
CA SER A 191 32.08 -23.07 -20.89
C SER A 191 30.76 -22.32 -20.69
N VAL A 192 30.30 -21.62 -21.73
CA VAL A 192 29.05 -20.85 -21.70
C VAL A 192 27.87 -21.77 -22.03
N PRO A 193 27.28 -22.44 -21.03
CA PRO A 193 25.82 -22.44 -20.93
C PRO A 193 25.30 -22.40 -19.47
N LEU A 194 24.10 -21.79 -19.28
CA LEU A 194 23.24 -21.62 -18.07
C LEU A 194 23.87 -21.36 -16.68
N LEU A 195 24.97 -22.02 -16.33
CA LEU A 195 25.79 -21.82 -15.16
C LEU A 195 27.19 -21.38 -15.61
N PRO A 196 27.45 -20.06 -15.76
CA PRO A 196 28.75 -19.51 -16.19
C PRO A 196 29.88 -19.70 -15.16
N CYS A 197 29.74 -20.67 -14.26
CA CYS A 197 30.64 -20.97 -13.17
C CYS A 197 31.16 -22.42 -13.19
N LEU A 198 30.78 -23.26 -14.16
CA LEU A 198 31.19 -24.66 -14.29
C LEU A 198 31.74 -24.97 -15.69
N CYS A 199 32.64 -25.94 -15.80
CA CYS A 199 33.06 -26.51 -17.09
C CYS A 199 32.21 -27.74 -17.45
N ASP A 200 32.23 -28.16 -18.71
CA ASP A 200 31.43 -29.29 -19.23
C ASP A 200 31.54 -30.58 -18.40
N ALA A 201 32.75 -30.91 -17.94
CA ALA A 201 32.99 -32.10 -17.11
C ALA A 201 32.33 -31.99 -15.73
N CYS A 202 32.38 -30.82 -15.09
CA CYS A 202 31.74 -30.59 -13.81
C CYS A 202 30.23 -30.34 -13.95
N GLU A 203 29.79 -29.80 -15.08
CA GLU A 203 28.39 -29.59 -15.38
C GLU A 203 27.60 -30.90 -15.48
N ALA A 204 28.21 -31.98 -16.01
CA ALA A 204 27.58 -33.29 -16.09
C ALA A 204 27.41 -33.96 -14.71
N ALA A 205 28.33 -33.71 -13.77
CA ALA A 205 28.32 -34.29 -12.43
C ALA A 205 27.52 -33.45 -11.40
N ALA A 206 27.28 -32.17 -11.67
CA ALA A 206 26.63 -31.27 -10.72
C ALA A 206 25.10 -31.38 -10.76
N ALA A 207 24.50 -31.85 -9.66
CA ALA A 207 23.05 -31.84 -9.46
C ALA A 207 22.50 -30.46 -9.06
N ALA A 208 23.36 -29.55 -8.58
CA ALA A 208 22.99 -28.21 -8.16
C ALA A 208 24.14 -27.22 -8.40
N CYS A 209 23.81 -25.93 -8.54
CA CYS A 209 24.78 -24.86 -8.72
C CYS A 209 25.62 -24.66 -7.44
N PRO A 210 26.97 -24.69 -7.50
CA PRO A 210 27.80 -24.44 -6.32
C PRO A 210 27.75 -22.99 -5.82
N VAL A 211 27.19 -22.06 -6.62
CA VAL A 211 27.09 -20.63 -6.27
C VAL A 211 25.76 -20.30 -5.60
N CYS A 212 24.64 -20.79 -6.17
CA CYS A 212 23.30 -20.42 -5.71
C CYS A 212 22.46 -21.59 -5.21
N THR A 213 23.02 -22.80 -5.13
CA THR A 213 22.39 -24.06 -4.69
C THR A 213 21.12 -24.47 -5.43
N ALA A 214 20.77 -23.78 -6.52
CA ALA A 214 19.64 -24.13 -7.37
C ALA A 214 19.89 -25.49 -8.05
N THR A 215 18.89 -26.36 -8.02
CA THR A 215 18.94 -27.69 -8.63
C THR A 215 18.93 -27.59 -10.15
N LYS A 216 19.78 -28.39 -10.81
CA LYS A 216 19.86 -28.44 -12.26
C LYS A 216 18.69 -29.26 -12.82
N ASN A 217 17.83 -28.60 -13.60
CA ASN A 217 16.63 -29.24 -14.17
C ASN A 217 16.81 -29.67 -15.64
N ALA A 218 17.65 -28.98 -16.42
CA ALA A 218 18.04 -29.32 -17.79
C ALA A 218 19.30 -28.52 -18.22
N SER A 219 20.04 -28.97 -19.23
CA SER A 219 21.10 -28.20 -19.89
C SER A 219 20.83 -28.09 -21.40
N VAL A 220 21.19 -26.95 -21.99
CA VAL A 220 21.04 -26.68 -23.42
C VAL A 220 22.40 -26.25 -23.97
N HIS A 221 22.97 -27.02 -24.88
CA HIS A 221 24.17 -26.64 -25.62
C HIS A 221 23.76 -25.81 -26.84
N VAL A 222 24.22 -24.55 -26.90
CA VAL A 222 24.03 -23.69 -28.07
C VAL A 222 25.29 -23.76 -28.92
N LEU A 223 25.18 -24.33 -30.12
CA LEU A 223 26.23 -24.28 -31.13
C LEU A 223 26.18 -22.90 -31.81
N LEU A 224 27.16 -22.05 -31.50
CA LEU A 224 27.37 -20.80 -32.23
C LEU A 224 28.20 -21.11 -33.48
N SER A 225 27.66 -20.77 -34.65
CA SER A 225 28.34 -20.88 -35.96
C SER A 225 29.17 -19.64 -36.24
#